data_AF-A0A841WCP7-F1
#
_entry.id   AF-A0A841WCP7-F1
#
_cell.length_a   1.000
_cell.length_b   1.000
_cell.length_c   1.000
_cell.angle_alpha   90.00
_cell.angle_beta   90.00
_cell.angle_gamma   90.00
#
_symmetry.space_group_name_H-M   'P 1'
#
loop_
_entity.id
_entity.type
_entity.pdbx_description
1 polymer ?
#
loop_
_entity_poly.entity_id
_entity_poly.type
_entity_poly.pdbx_seq_one_letter_code
_entity_poly.pdbx_strand_id
1 'polypeptide(L)'
;MDTKLRGDIAEQAAVLHALKRGWGVLKPFGDRLPYDLAFDVEGTPIKIQVKYAWLDGPSGNYVVDNRCTKTNRRLMVREQYQLSDFDFALVYIEKLDLFYIFPVDVFISYGSEVHLVEAEKRQRKPRSIQYREAWELISQASVSKESCVPSPVELKEAGF
;
A
#
# COMPACT_ATOMS: atom_id res chain seq x y z
N MET A 1 15.45 9.62 14.82
CA MET A 1 15.50 8.64 13.71
C MET A 1 15.16 9.39 12.44
N ASP A 2 15.95 9.23 11.38
CA ASP A 2 15.70 9.87 10.08
C ASP A 2 14.36 9.39 9.50
N THR A 3 13.57 10.29 8.91
CA THR A 3 12.28 9.95 8.29
C THR A 3 12.45 9.03 7.10
N LYS A 4 13.59 9.13 6.39
CA LYS A 4 13.93 8.21 5.30
C LYS A 4 14.17 6.80 5.80
N LEU A 5 14.95 6.66 6.88
CA LEU A 5 15.23 5.36 7.47
C LEU A 5 13.96 4.63 7.93
N ARG A 6 12.96 5.36 8.45
CA ARG A 6 11.66 4.78 8.80
C ARG A 6 10.90 4.26 7.59
N GLY A 7 10.95 5.00 6.48
CA GLY A 7 10.40 4.55 5.20
C GLY A 7 11.08 3.27 4.73
N ASP A 8 12.41 3.26 4.71
CA ASP A 8 13.20 2.10 4.31
C ASP A 8 12.89 0.86 5.18
N ILE A 9 12.75 1.04 6.50
CA ILE A 9 12.36 -0.05 7.42
C ILE A 9 10.97 -0.59 7.05
N ALA A 10 9.99 0.28 6.82
CA ALA A 10 8.65 -0.14 6.45
C ALA A 10 8.63 -0.87 5.10
N GLU A 11 9.36 -0.38 4.10
CA GLU A 11 9.52 -1.06 2.80
C GLU A 11 10.09 -2.46 2.99
N GLN A 12 11.18 -2.60 3.74
CA GLN A 12 11.83 -3.89 3.93
C GLN A 12 10.99 -4.87 4.75
N ALA A 13 10.22 -4.37 5.73
CA ALA A 13 9.24 -5.17 6.43
C ALA A 13 8.15 -5.69 5.48
N ALA A 14 7.68 -4.86 4.54
CA ALA A 14 6.70 -5.27 3.53
C ALA A 14 7.26 -6.36 2.61
N VAL A 15 8.52 -6.22 2.16
CA VAL A 15 9.23 -7.25 1.38
C VAL A 15 9.28 -8.57 2.15
N LEU A 16 9.70 -8.54 3.41
CA LEU A 16 9.78 -9.75 4.23
C LEU A 16 8.41 -10.44 4.38
N HIS A 17 7.34 -9.66 4.58
CA HIS A 17 5.99 -10.20 4.70
C HIS A 17 5.46 -10.81 3.40
N ALA A 18 5.78 -10.21 2.25
CA ALA A 18 5.43 -10.78 0.95
C ALA A 18 6.19 -12.09 0.69
N LEU A 19 7.51 -12.12 0.95
CA LEU A 19 8.33 -13.32 0.77
C LEU A 19 7.88 -14.48 1.68
N LYS A 20 7.51 -14.19 2.94
CA LYS A 20 6.95 -15.20 3.85
C LYS A 20 5.66 -15.84 3.33
N ARG A 21 4.93 -15.17 2.43
CA ARG A 21 3.70 -15.66 1.80
C ARG A 21 3.95 -16.35 0.46
N GLY A 22 5.20 -16.42 0.01
CA GLY A 22 5.56 -16.99 -1.29
C GLY A 22 5.29 -16.07 -2.48
N TRP A 23 5.04 -14.78 -2.24
CA TRP A 23 4.84 -13.81 -3.32
C TRP A 23 6.17 -13.29 -3.85
N GLY A 24 6.22 -13.01 -5.14
CA GLY A 24 7.35 -12.30 -5.74
C GLY A 24 7.33 -10.83 -5.33
N VAL A 25 8.51 -10.20 -5.29
CA VAL A 25 8.65 -8.77 -4.99
C VAL A 25 9.40 -8.09 -6.12
N LEU A 26 8.78 -7.07 -6.68
CA LEU A 26 9.33 -6.23 -7.73
C LEU A 26 9.63 -4.85 -7.14
N LYS A 27 10.88 -4.41 -7.22
CA LYS A 27 11.28 -3.06 -6.81
C LYS A 27 11.49 -2.19 -8.06
N PRO A 28 10.76 -1.07 -8.21
CA PRO A 28 11.01 -0.14 -9.31
C PRO A 28 12.39 0.50 -9.18
N PHE A 29 12.97 0.85 -10.33
CA PHE A 29 14.24 1.57 -10.35
C PHE A 29 13.99 3.08 -10.25
N GLY A 30 14.47 3.69 -9.16
CA GLY A 30 14.30 5.11 -8.86
C GLY A 30 13.07 5.42 -8.01
N ASP A 31 12.87 6.71 -7.68
CA ASP A 31 11.90 7.23 -6.72
C ASP A 31 10.79 8.08 -7.38
N ARG A 32 10.59 7.91 -8.69
CA ARG A 32 9.68 8.75 -9.50
C ARG A 32 8.28 8.19 -9.63
N LEU A 33 8.08 6.93 -9.28
CA LEU A 33 6.79 6.26 -9.39
C LEU A 33 5.94 6.54 -8.16
N PRO A 34 4.60 6.51 -8.28
CA PRO A 34 3.69 6.79 -7.17
C PRO A 34 3.46 5.56 -6.28
N TYR A 35 4.33 4.56 -6.36
CA TYR A 35 4.33 3.32 -5.59
C TYR A 35 5.77 2.88 -5.31
N ASP A 36 6.00 2.19 -4.19
CA ASP A 36 7.34 1.83 -3.72
C ASP A 36 7.73 0.40 -4.12
N LEU A 37 6.75 -0.50 -4.20
CA LEU A 37 6.94 -1.92 -4.50
C LEU A 37 5.80 -2.42 -5.40
N ALA A 38 5.99 -3.57 -6.02
CA ALA A 38 4.89 -4.38 -6.52
C ALA A 38 5.05 -5.82 -6.06
N PHE A 39 3.96 -6.47 -5.70
CA PHE A 39 3.94 -7.89 -5.38
C PHE A 39 3.46 -8.67 -6.59
N ASP A 40 4.20 -9.72 -6.94
CA ASP A 40 3.77 -10.70 -7.91
C ASP A 40 3.04 -11.82 -7.17
N VAL A 41 1.72 -11.85 -7.34
CA VAL A 41 0.82 -12.82 -6.72
C VAL A 41 0.25 -13.68 -7.83
N GLU A 42 0.75 -14.92 -7.90
CA GLU A 42 0.34 -15.93 -8.89
C GLU A 42 0.55 -15.52 -10.37
N GLY A 43 1.47 -14.58 -10.65
CA GLY A 43 1.73 -14.06 -11.99
C GLY A 43 1.10 -12.69 -12.24
N THR A 44 0.32 -12.19 -11.28
CA THR A 44 -0.33 -10.87 -11.37
C THR A 44 0.41 -9.83 -10.54
N PRO A 45 0.96 -8.76 -11.17
CA PRO A 45 1.61 -7.69 -10.46
C PRO A 45 0.59 -6.75 -9.80
N ILE A 46 0.71 -6.58 -8.49
CA ILE A 46 -0.07 -5.67 -7.66
C ILE A 46 0.83 -4.53 -7.19
N LYS A 47 0.50 -3.29 -7.55
CA LYS A 47 1.25 -2.08 -7.18
C LYS A 47 0.97 -1.69 -5.74
N ILE A 48 2.03 -1.47 -4.96
CA ILE A 48 1.97 -1.23 -3.52
C ILE A 48 2.66 0.08 -3.15
N GLN A 49 1.93 0.96 -2.47
CA GLN A 49 2.51 2.10 -1.77
C GLN A 49 2.73 1.72 -0.31
N VAL A 50 3.94 1.91 0.22
CA VAL A 50 4.26 1.68 1.62
C VAL A 50 4.25 3.02 2.37
N LYS A 51 3.73 3.00 3.59
CA LYS A 51 3.71 4.14 4.50
C LYS A 51 4.08 3.68 5.91
N TYR A 52 4.82 4.53 6.61
CA TYR A 52 5.14 4.32 8.01
C TYR A 52 4.14 5.09 8.89
N ALA A 53 3.50 4.42 9.86
CA ALA A 53 2.63 5.07 10.84
C ALA A 53 3.39 5.46 12.11
N TRP A 54 3.18 6.69 12.58
CA TRP A 54 3.77 7.17 13.83
C TRP A 54 2.74 7.19 14.96
N LEU A 55 3.21 7.00 16.19
CA LEU A 55 2.36 7.14 17.37
C LEU A 55 2.10 8.62 17.64
N ASP A 56 0.84 9.01 17.64
CA ASP A 56 0.39 10.33 18.08
C ASP A 56 0.26 10.33 19.61
N GLY A 57 1.16 11.05 20.28
CA GLY A 57 1.27 11.08 21.74
C GLY A 57 -0.01 11.51 22.49
N PRO A 58 -0.69 12.60 22.07
CA PRO A 58 -1.93 13.05 22.70
C PRO A 58 -3.10 12.07 22.58
N SER A 59 -3.28 11.44 21.42
CA SER A 59 -4.39 10.51 21.21
C SER A 59 -4.05 9.07 21.59
N GLY A 60 -2.77 8.69 21.69
CA GLY A 60 -2.34 7.31 21.90
C GLY A 60 -2.71 6.38 20.74
N ASN A 61 -2.95 6.93 19.55
CA ASN A 61 -3.27 6.19 18.33
C ASN A 61 -2.11 6.27 17.34
N TYR A 62 -2.02 5.33 16.41
CA TYR A 62 -1.09 5.44 15.29
C TYR A 62 -1.74 6.24 14.16
N VAL A 63 -0.97 7.12 13.52
CA VAL A 63 -1.45 8.02 12.48
C VAL A 63 -0.54 7.90 11.25
N VAL A 64 -1.16 7.99 10.08
CA VAL A 64 -0.46 8.06 8.80
C VAL A 64 -1.11 9.14 7.92
N ASP A 65 -0.28 9.90 7.20
CA ASP A 65 -0.75 10.85 6.19
C ASP A 65 -1.00 10.11 4.87
N ASN A 66 -2.16 10.34 4.27
CA ASN A 66 -2.56 9.71 3.02
C ASN A 66 -2.19 10.53 1.78
N ARG A 67 -1.43 11.61 1.92
CA ARG A 67 -1.03 12.51 0.84
C ARG A 67 0.35 12.17 0.30
N CYS A 68 0.57 12.51 -0.96
CA CYS A 68 1.89 12.54 -1.56
C CYS A 68 2.48 13.93 -1.35
N THR A 69 3.50 14.06 -0.51
CA THR A 69 4.24 15.33 -0.37
C THR A 69 5.41 15.32 -1.33
N LYS A 70 5.26 15.99 -2.48
CA LYS A 70 6.37 16.23 -3.40
C LYS A 70 7.06 17.52 -2.98
N THR A 71 8.25 17.37 -2.41
CA THR A 71 9.09 18.53 -2.06
C THR A 71 9.95 18.89 -3.25
N ASN A 72 9.61 19.97 -3.94
CA ASN A 72 10.57 20.65 -4.81
C ASN A 72 11.28 21.73 -3.98
N ARG A 73 12.57 22.01 -4.24
CA ARG A 73 13.44 22.89 -3.42
C ARG A 73 12.88 24.29 -3.12
N ARG A 74 11.77 24.70 -3.75
CA ARG A 74 11.11 26.01 -3.57
C ARG A 74 9.65 25.92 -3.11
N LEU A 75 8.99 24.76 -3.25
CA LEU A 75 7.56 24.58 -2.94
C LEU A 75 7.29 23.15 -2.46
N MET A 76 6.64 23.01 -1.31
CA MET A 76 6.01 21.76 -0.89
C MET A 76 4.63 21.69 -1.52
N VAL A 77 4.45 20.81 -2.51
CA VAL A 77 3.14 20.55 -3.11
C VAL A 77 2.60 19.26 -2.52
N ARG A 78 1.39 19.32 -1.96
CA ARG A 78 0.65 18.15 -1.49
C ARG A 78 -0.30 17.74 -2.61
N GLU A 79 -0.02 16.62 -3.25
CA GLU A 79 -0.89 16.03 -4.27
C GLU A 79 -1.66 14.85 -3.67
N GLN A 80 -2.89 14.67 -4.13
CA GLN A 80 -3.70 13.49 -3.82
C GLN A 80 -3.34 12.37 -4.78
N TYR A 81 -3.31 11.14 -4.28
CA TYR A 81 -3.14 9.96 -5.11
C TYR A 81 -4.38 9.73 -5.99
N GLN A 82 -4.14 9.21 -7.19
CA GLN A 82 -5.19 8.76 -8.09
C GLN A 82 -5.45 7.26 -7.91
N LEU A 83 -6.64 6.80 -8.27
CA LEU A 83 -7.00 5.37 -8.22
C LEU A 83 -6.09 4.47 -9.09
N SER A 84 -5.40 5.05 -10.08
CA SER A 84 -4.48 4.34 -10.97
C SER A 84 -3.03 4.25 -10.47
N ASP A 85 -2.69 5.00 -9.43
CA ASP A 85 -1.30 5.15 -8.96
C ASP A 85 -0.78 3.82 -8.40
N PHE A 86 -1.54 3.21 -7.50
CA PHE A 86 -1.27 1.93 -6.87
C PHE A 86 -2.58 1.18 -6.60
N ASP A 87 -2.49 -0.11 -6.30
CA ASP A 87 -3.65 -0.94 -5.99
C ASP A 87 -3.93 -0.98 -4.48
N PHE A 88 -2.87 -1.11 -3.67
CA PHE A 88 -2.97 -1.13 -2.22
C PHE A 88 -1.95 -0.20 -1.55
N ALA A 89 -2.36 0.39 -0.42
CA ALA A 89 -1.50 1.08 0.50
C ALA A 89 -1.25 0.21 1.74
N LEU A 90 0.02 -0.10 2.01
CA LEU A 90 0.48 -0.80 3.20
C LEU A 90 0.96 0.21 4.23
N VAL A 91 0.32 0.20 5.40
CA VAL A 91 0.68 1.07 6.51
C VAL A 91 1.31 0.25 7.62
N TYR A 92 2.59 0.49 7.89
CA TYR A 92 3.38 -0.26 8.85
C TYR A 92 3.41 0.39 10.23
N ILE A 93 3.19 -0.41 11.27
CA ILE A 93 3.37 -0.04 12.67
C ILE A 93 4.56 -0.83 13.24
N GLU A 94 5.73 -0.19 13.29
CA GLU A 94 6.99 -0.82 13.74
C GLU A 94 6.90 -1.42 15.14
N LYS A 95 6.28 -0.70 16.09
CA LYS A 95 6.17 -1.15 17.50
C LYS A 95 5.41 -2.46 17.68
N LEU A 96 4.51 -2.77 16.76
CA LEU A 96 3.66 -3.95 16.82
C LEU A 96 4.00 -4.97 15.72
N ASP A 97 4.98 -4.65 14.86
CA ASP A 97 5.33 -5.38 13.65
C ASP A 97 4.09 -5.78 12.82
N LEU A 98 3.24 -4.80 12.53
CA LEU A 98 1.91 -5.04 11.98
C LEU A 98 1.60 -4.12 10.79
N PHE A 99 0.90 -4.67 9.80
CA PHE A 99 0.44 -3.95 8.61
C PHE A 99 -1.07 -3.74 8.59
N TYR A 100 -1.46 -2.55 8.17
CA TYR A 100 -2.81 -2.26 7.68
C TYR A 100 -2.78 -2.16 6.16
N ILE A 101 -3.69 -2.85 5.49
CA ILE A 101 -3.70 -3.04 4.04
C ILE A 101 -4.97 -2.42 3.48
N PHE A 102 -4.82 -1.23 2.91
CA PHE A 102 -5.95 -0.48 2.38
C PHE A 102 -5.99 -0.59 0.85
N PRO A 103 -7.14 -0.95 0.27
CA PRO A 103 -7.40 -0.69 -1.14
C PRO A 103 -7.22 0.81 -1.46
N VAL A 104 -6.76 1.15 -2.67
CA VAL A 104 -6.51 2.54 -3.06
C VAL A 104 -7.74 3.43 -2.90
N ASP A 105 -8.93 2.96 -3.28
CA ASP A 105 -10.20 3.70 -3.15
C ASP A 105 -10.52 4.04 -1.69
N VAL A 106 -10.26 3.09 -0.79
CA VAL A 106 -10.44 3.28 0.65
C VAL A 106 -9.41 4.26 1.17
N PHE A 107 -8.14 4.12 0.79
CA PHE A 107 -7.04 4.95 1.27
C PHE A 107 -7.20 6.42 0.88
N ILE A 108 -7.60 6.70 -0.37
CA ILE A 108 -7.83 8.08 -0.85
C ILE A 108 -9.13 8.68 -0.33
N SER A 109 -10.09 7.86 0.13
CA SER A 109 -11.35 8.36 0.69
C SER A 109 -11.18 9.07 2.04
N TYR A 110 -10.05 8.85 2.73
CA TYR A 110 -9.70 9.61 3.92
C TYR A 110 -9.26 11.03 3.55
N GLY A 111 -9.57 12.03 4.37
CA GLY A 111 -9.33 13.43 3.99
C GLY A 111 -7.87 13.91 4.10
N SER A 112 -7.19 13.54 5.19
CA SER A 112 -5.81 14.00 5.45
C SER A 112 -4.99 12.96 6.19
N GLU A 113 -5.61 12.28 7.14
CA GLU A 113 -4.94 11.36 8.05
C GLU A 113 -5.82 10.13 8.26
N VAL A 114 -5.18 8.98 8.40
CA VAL A 114 -5.84 7.73 8.80
C VAL A 114 -5.42 7.43 10.23
N HIS A 115 -6.39 7.36 11.13
CA HIS A 115 -6.17 6.98 12.52
C HIS A 115 -6.33 5.46 12.69
N LEU A 116 -5.29 4.81 13.20
CA LEU A 116 -5.22 3.39 13.50
C LEU A 116 -5.24 3.22 15.02
N VAL A 117 -6.30 2.59 15.53
CA VAL A 117 -6.54 2.44 16.96
C VAL A 117 -6.30 0.98 17.35
N GLU A 118 -5.20 0.74 18.06
CA GLU A 118 -4.85 -0.58 18.61
C GLU A 118 -5.07 -0.69 20.13
N ALA A 119 -5.35 0.44 20.80
CA ALA A 119 -5.70 0.41 22.20
C ALA A 119 -7.14 -0.09 22.41
N GLU A 120 -7.36 -0.90 23.45
CA GLU A 120 -8.70 -1.27 23.92
C GLU A 120 -9.41 -0.06 24.54
N LYS A 121 -9.89 0.83 23.67
CA LYS A 121 -10.72 1.97 24.08
C LYS A 121 -12.18 1.53 24.10
N ARG A 122 -12.95 2.04 25.06
CA ARG A 122 -14.43 1.90 25.14
C ARG A 122 -15.16 2.52 23.94
N GLN A 123 -14.47 3.27 23.09
CA GLN A 123 -15.04 3.89 21.91
C GLN A 123 -15.21 2.89 20.75
N ARG A 124 -16.17 3.19 19.87
CA ARG A 124 -16.42 2.41 18.66
C ARG A 124 -15.13 2.33 17.83
N LYS A 125 -14.71 1.11 17.52
CA LYS A 125 -13.51 0.85 16.71
C LYS A 125 -13.63 1.56 15.35
N PRO A 126 -12.57 2.23 14.87
CA PRO A 126 -12.60 2.93 13.60
C PRO A 126 -12.74 1.94 12.43
N ARG A 127 -13.24 2.43 11.29
CA ARG A 127 -13.39 1.63 10.05
C ARG A 127 -12.07 1.00 9.59
N SER A 128 -10.93 1.61 9.95
CA SER A 128 -9.59 1.13 9.63
C SER A 128 -9.28 -0.26 10.17
N ILE A 129 -9.91 -0.72 11.26
CA ILE A 129 -9.60 -2.03 11.86
C ILE A 129 -9.90 -3.22 10.94
N GLN A 130 -10.81 -3.06 9.98
CA GLN A 130 -11.15 -4.10 9.01
C GLN A 130 -9.99 -4.43 8.06
N TYR A 131 -9.02 -3.52 7.96
CA TYR A 131 -7.88 -3.62 7.06
C TYR A 131 -6.60 -4.10 7.77
N ARG A 132 -6.70 -4.44 9.07
CA ARG A 132 -5.59 -4.96 9.88
C ARG A 132 -5.19 -6.35 9.38
N GLU A 133 -3.93 -6.53 8.99
CA GLU A 133 -3.38 -7.77 8.41
C GLU A 133 -4.25 -8.36 7.28
N ALA A 134 -4.96 -7.51 6.54
CA ALA A 134 -5.90 -7.91 5.50
C ALA A 134 -5.20 -8.32 4.18
N TRP A 135 -4.18 -9.16 4.27
CA TRP A 135 -3.38 -9.66 3.15
C TRP A 135 -4.21 -10.42 2.13
N GLU A 136 -5.30 -11.03 2.58
CA GLU A 136 -6.28 -11.73 1.73
C GLU A 136 -6.89 -10.81 0.65
N LEU A 137 -7.00 -9.49 0.91
CA LEU A 137 -7.50 -8.56 -0.09
C LEU A 137 -6.59 -8.47 -1.32
N ILE A 138 -5.27 -8.60 -1.11
CA ILE A 138 -4.29 -8.61 -2.20
C ILE A 138 -4.45 -9.88 -3.04
N SER A 139 -4.60 -11.04 -2.40
CA SER A 139 -4.86 -12.31 -3.07
C SER A 139 -6.17 -12.31 -3.84
N GLN A 140 -7.24 -11.72 -3.30
CA GLN A 140 -8.53 -11.61 -4.01
C GLN A 140 -8.44 -10.68 -5.22
N ALA A 141 -7.63 -9.62 -5.11
CA ALA A 141 -7.42 -8.68 -6.20
C ALA A 141 -6.59 -9.26 -7.34
N SER A 142 -5.63 -10.16 -7.07
CA SER A 142 -4.88 -10.85 -8.13
C SER A 142 -5.81 -11.73 -8.98
N VAL A 143 -6.63 -12.57 -8.34
CA VAL A 143 -7.63 -13.41 -9.02
C VAL A 143 -8.60 -12.58 -9.86
N SER A 144 -9.06 -11.45 -9.33
CA SER A 144 -9.97 -10.57 -10.06
C SER A 144 -9.31 -9.95 -11.30
N LYS A 145 -8.04 -9.57 -11.21
CA LYS A 145 -7.28 -9.01 -12.33
C LYS A 145 -6.99 -10.04 -13.43
N GLU A 146 -6.71 -11.29 -13.09
CA GLU A 146 -6.54 -12.37 -14.08
C GLU A 146 -7.80 -12.61 -14.89
N SER A 147 -8.97 -12.59 -14.22
CA SER A 147 -10.26 -12.78 -14.90
C SER A 147 -10.62 -11.67 -15.89
N CYS A 148 -9.95 -10.51 -15.82
CA CYS A 148 -10.16 -9.37 -16.70
C CYS A 148 -9.20 -9.31 -17.90
N VAL A 149 -8.21 -10.22 -18.02
CA VAL A 149 -7.33 -10.25 -19.19
C VAL A 149 -8.08 -10.95 -20.34
N PRO A 150 -8.36 -10.28 -21.48
CA PRO A 150 -8.98 -10.94 -22.62
C PRO A 150 -8.04 -12.01 -23.15
N SER A 151 -8.58 -13.19 -23.48
CA SER A 151 -7.80 -14.29 -24.09
C SER A 151 -7.00 -13.79 -25.30
N PRO A 152 -5.78 -14.30 -25.54
CA PRO A 152 -5.00 -13.89 -26.71
C PRO A 152 -5.82 -14.15 -27.97
N VAL A 153 -6.08 -13.09 -28.74
CA VAL A 153 -6.75 -13.20 -30.04
C VAL A 153 -5.86 -14.07 -30.93
N GLU A 154 -6.37 -15.22 -31.35
CA GLU A 154 -5.70 -16.10 -32.32
C GLU A 154 -5.40 -15.30 -33.60
N LEU A 155 -4.12 -14.99 -33.81
CA LEU A 155 -3.61 -14.48 -35.08
C LEU A 155 -3.79 -15.59 -36.13
N LYS A 156 -4.90 -15.53 -36.87
CA LYS A 156 -5.07 -16.34 -38.07
C LYS A 156 -4.01 -15.91 -39.09
N GLU A 157 -3.07 -16.81 -39.36
CA GLU A 157 -2.10 -16.69 -40.44
C GLU A 157 -2.83 -16.41 -41.76
N ALA A 158 -2.61 -15.21 -42.31
CA ALA A 158 -2.99 -14.90 -43.67
C ALA A 158 -1.97 -15.58 -44.60
N GLY A 159 -2.39 -16.70 -45.21
CA GLY A 159 -1.64 -17.38 -46.25
C GLY A 159 -1.42 -16.47 -47.47
N PHE A 160 -0.18 -16.45 -47.94
CA PHE A 160 0.24 -15.89 -49.23
C PHE A 160 -0.06 -16.84 -50.38
#